data_AF-A0A2H3B664-F1
#
_entry.id   AF-A0A2H3B664-F1
#
_cell.length_a   1.000
_cell.length_b   1.000
_cell.length_c   1.000
_cell.angle_alpha   90.00
_cell.angle_beta   90.00
_cell.angle_gamma   90.00
#
_symmetry.space_group_name_H-M   'P 1'
#
loop_
_entity.id
_entity.type
_entity.pdbx_description
1 polymer ?
#
loop_
_entity_poly.entity_id
_entity_poly.type
_entity_poly.pdbx_seq_one_letter_code
_entity_poly.pdbx_strand_id
1 'polypeptide(L)'
;MLALPYLILPQLKCLGLRSFALDDLHLIAELIIQSRCPLTKLFVQGKYRFHWSLVQVLQVNPILEDLTLVGDESMPLYQYQESILEQLTIREGIPDLLPALKAFSCDVRGVDPKALVAMLESRCERGHLRKVTLWSAQTPVKKWASARLLRRVKDLGKKGVQVVVADIPWSYSSLKMQDLME
;
A
#
# COMPACT_ATOMS: atom_id res chain seq x y z
N MET A 1 18.40 -8.50 -20.76
CA MET A 1 18.58 -7.15 -20.19
C MET A 1 18.26 -6.14 -21.29
N LEU A 2 17.01 -5.68 -21.37
CA LEU A 2 16.63 -4.56 -22.24
C LEU A 2 16.89 -3.29 -21.43
N ALA A 3 18.08 -2.72 -21.55
CA ALA A 3 18.33 -1.39 -21.02
C ALA A 3 17.46 -0.42 -21.83
N LEU A 4 16.44 0.19 -21.20
CA LEU A 4 15.69 1.33 -21.75
C LEU A 4 16.42 2.59 -21.29
N PRO A 5 17.46 3.06 -21.99
CA PRO A 5 18.52 3.79 -21.32
C PRO A 5 18.13 5.24 -20.97
N TYR A 6 16.94 5.73 -21.37
CA TYR A 6 16.58 7.14 -21.23
C TYR A 6 15.08 7.43 -21.08
N LEU A 7 14.24 6.47 -20.70
CA LEU A 7 12.82 6.78 -20.51
C LEU A 7 12.60 7.52 -19.19
N ILE A 8 12.97 8.79 -19.11
CA ILE A 8 12.64 9.65 -17.97
C ILE A 8 11.20 10.11 -18.15
N LEU A 9 10.35 9.84 -17.16
CA LEU A 9 8.95 10.26 -17.17
C LEU A 9 8.72 11.30 -16.06
N PRO A 10 9.28 12.53 -16.18
CA PRO A 10 9.31 13.50 -15.10
C PRO A 10 7.94 14.07 -14.73
N GLN A 11 6.96 13.91 -15.64
CA GLN A 11 5.58 14.34 -15.43
C GLN A 11 4.68 13.21 -14.92
N LEU A 12 5.17 11.97 -14.85
CA LEU A 12 4.37 10.86 -14.33
C LEU A 12 4.28 10.97 -12.81
N LYS A 13 3.11 11.42 -12.33
CA LYS A 13 2.81 11.60 -10.90
C LYS A 13 1.95 10.47 -10.33
N CYS A 14 1.15 9.83 -11.18
CA CYS A 14 0.22 8.80 -10.78
C CYS A 14 0.50 7.55 -11.60
N LEU A 15 0.68 6.42 -10.93
CA LEU A 15 0.84 5.12 -11.58
C LEU A 15 -0.11 4.10 -10.99
N GLY A 16 -0.83 3.42 -11.87
CA GLY A 16 -1.71 2.31 -11.53
C GLY A 16 -1.19 1.03 -12.13
N LEU A 17 -0.96 0.06 -11.26
CA LEU A 17 -0.50 -1.26 -11.64
C LEU A 17 -1.60 -2.29 -11.38
N ARG A 18 -2.03 -3.04 -12.40
CA ARG A 18 -3.13 -4.02 -12.31
C ARG A 18 -2.76 -5.35 -12.92
N SER A 19 -3.16 -6.42 -12.23
CA SER A 19 -3.24 -7.79 -12.77
C SER A 19 -1.95 -8.28 -13.42
N PHE A 20 -0.80 -8.00 -12.78
CA PHE A 20 0.50 -8.48 -13.25
C PHE A 20 0.81 -9.88 -12.71
N ALA A 21 1.50 -10.69 -13.52
CA ALA A 21 2.14 -11.88 -12.99
C ALA A 21 3.25 -11.46 -12.01
N LEU A 22 3.57 -12.30 -11.03
CA LEU A 22 4.67 -12.05 -10.07
C LEU A 22 5.97 -11.70 -10.79
N ASP A 23 6.22 -12.37 -11.91
CA ASP A 23 7.39 -12.22 -12.75
C ASP A 23 7.37 -10.91 -13.57
N ASP A 24 6.29 -10.14 -13.62
CA ASP A 24 6.27 -8.85 -14.31
C ASP A 24 6.57 -7.67 -13.35
N LEU A 25 6.36 -7.87 -12.05
CA LEU A 25 6.53 -6.80 -11.05
C LEU A 25 7.99 -6.33 -10.96
N HIS A 26 8.97 -7.22 -11.15
CA HIS A 26 10.37 -6.84 -11.13
C HIS A 26 10.74 -5.95 -12.32
N LEU A 27 10.24 -6.25 -13.53
CA LEU A 27 10.48 -5.43 -14.73
C LEU A 27 9.83 -4.05 -14.60
N ILE A 28 8.62 -3.99 -14.06
CA ILE A 28 7.91 -2.73 -13.84
C ILE A 28 8.63 -1.90 -12.78
N ALA A 29 9.07 -2.52 -11.68
CA ALA A 29 9.86 -1.85 -10.65
C ALA A 29 11.17 -1.30 -11.21
N GLU A 30 11.89 -2.12 -11.99
CA GLU A 30 13.13 -1.71 -12.66
C GLU A 30 12.87 -0.52 -13.60
N LEU A 31 11.78 -0.55 -14.37
CA LEU A 31 11.38 0.56 -15.22
C LEU A 31 11.08 1.82 -14.41
N ILE A 32 10.35 1.74 -13.29
CA ILE A 32 10.06 2.90 -12.42
C ILE A 32 11.35 3.48 -11.83
N ILE A 33 12.25 2.61 -11.38
CA ILE A 33 13.53 3.00 -10.79
C ILE A 33 14.42 3.70 -11.83
N GLN A 34 14.54 3.12 -13.02
CA GLN A 34 15.36 3.68 -14.11
C GLN A 34 14.76 4.98 -14.67
N SER A 35 13.44 5.08 -14.74
CA SER A 35 12.73 6.24 -15.28
C SER A 35 12.68 7.45 -14.33
N ARG A 36 13.08 7.27 -13.06
CA ARG A 36 13.06 8.31 -12.01
C ARG A 36 11.73 9.07 -11.98
N CYS A 37 10.62 8.35 -12.15
CA CYS A 37 9.27 8.91 -12.10
C CYS A 37 9.07 9.56 -10.71
N PRO A 38 8.69 10.84 -10.60
CA PRO A 38 8.41 11.48 -9.32
C PRO A 38 6.96 11.19 -8.88
N LEU A 39 6.67 9.93 -8.54
CA LEU A 39 5.32 9.49 -8.22
C LEU A 39 4.84 10.10 -6.90
N THR A 40 3.67 10.73 -6.93
CA THR A 40 2.94 11.18 -5.74
C THR A 40 1.80 10.23 -5.39
N LYS A 41 1.34 9.41 -6.35
CA LYS A 41 0.32 8.38 -6.11
C LYS A 41 0.68 7.06 -6.78
N LEU A 42 0.55 5.98 -6.02
CA LEU A 42 0.83 4.63 -6.48
C LEU A 42 -0.31 3.70 -6.08
N PHE A 43 -0.93 3.10 -7.10
CA PHE A 43 -1.92 2.06 -6.95
C PHE A 43 -1.33 0.74 -7.44
N VAL A 44 -1.41 -0.30 -6.62
CA VAL A 44 -0.97 -1.65 -6.98
C VAL A 44 -2.11 -2.62 -6.72
N GLN A 45 -2.48 -3.39 -7.75
CA GLN A 45 -3.43 -4.52 -7.76
C GLN A 45 -2.82 -5.77 -8.40
N GLY A 46 -2.89 -6.92 -7.75
CA GLY A 46 -2.32 -8.17 -8.28
C GLY A 46 -1.95 -9.21 -7.23
N LYS A 47 -1.42 -10.34 -7.72
CA LYS A 47 -0.84 -11.38 -6.88
C LYS A 47 0.57 -10.94 -6.54
N TYR A 48 0.78 -10.37 -5.37
CA TYR A 48 2.14 -10.11 -4.90
C TYR A 48 2.32 -10.80 -3.57
N ARG A 49 3.29 -11.72 -3.54
CA ARG A 49 4.24 -11.69 -2.43
C ARG A 49 4.75 -10.25 -2.44
N PHE A 50 4.60 -9.49 -1.36
CA PHE A 50 5.14 -8.13 -1.31
C PHE A 50 6.67 -8.20 -1.48
N HIS A 51 7.06 -8.20 -2.75
CA HIS A 51 8.37 -8.54 -3.24
C HIS A 51 9.26 -7.33 -2.98
N TRP A 52 10.53 -7.57 -2.71
CA TRP A 52 11.52 -6.53 -2.45
C TRP A 52 11.54 -5.44 -3.55
N SER A 53 11.15 -5.77 -4.78
CA SER A 53 11.02 -4.82 -5.88
C SER A 53 10.02 -3.69 -5.61
N LEU A 54 8.90 -3.95 -4.92
CA LEU A 54 7.96 -2.87 -4.54
C LEU A 54 8.58 -1.96 -3.48
N VAL A 55 9.32 -2.53 -2.52
CA VAL A 55 10.05 -1.72 -1.51
C VAL A 55 11.04 -0.78 -2.19
N GLN A 56 11.76 -1.26 -3.20
CA GLN A 56 12.67 -0.41 -3.97
C GLN A 56 11.94 0.71 -4.72
N VAL A 57 10.78 0.43 -5.31
CA VAL A 57 9.93 1.47 -5.92
C VAL A 57 9.56 2.53 -4.90
N LEU A 58 9.19 2.14 -3.68
CA LEU A 58 8.85 3.07 -2.60
C LEU A 58 10.08 3.89 -2.16
N GLN A 59 11.26 3.26 -2.03
CA GLN A 59 12.51 3.93 -1.66
C GLN A 59 12.93 5.03 -2.65
N VAL A 60 12.75 4.80 -3.95
CA VAL A 60 13.09 5.80 -4.97
C VAL A 60 12.00 6.87 -5.15
N ASN A 61 10.87 6.76 -4.45
CA ASN A 61 9.74 7.70 -4.46
C ASN A 61 9.43 8.26 -3.07
N PRO A 62 10.35 8.99 -2.41
CA PRO A 62 10.13 9.51 -1.06
C PRO A 62 9.02 10.58 -0.98
N ILE A 63 8.62 11.16 -2.13
CA ILE A 63 7.55 12.15 -2.24
C ILE A 63 6.16 11.52 -2.42
N LEU A 64 6.05 10.20 -2.36
CA LEU A 64 4.78 9.50 -2.52
C LEU A 64 3.82 9.88 -1.38
N GLU A 65 2.67 10.44 -1.75
CA GLU A 65 1.66 10.92 -0.81
C GLU A 65 0.51 9.92 -0.63
N ASP A 66 0.24 9.10 -1.64
CA ASP A 66 -0.87 8.16 -1.68
C ASP A 66 -0.39 6.77 -2.11
N LEU A 67 -0.60 5.79 -1.24
CA LEU A 67 -0.29 4.39 -1.50
C LEU A 67 -1.54 3.54 -1.32
N THR A 68 -1.94 2.85 -2.39
CA THR A 68 -3.03 1.89 -2.36
C THR A 68 -2.54 0.49 -2.73
N LEU A 69 -2.77 -0.47 -1.85
CA LEU A 69 -2.34 -1.87 -1.99
C LEU A 69 -3.55 -2.82 -2.01
N VAL A 70 -3.68 -3.60 -3.06
CA VAL A 70 -4.86 -4.43 -3.29
C VAL A 70 -4.51 -5.88 -3.57
N GLY A 71 -4.90 -6.82 -2.72
CA GLY A 71 -4.69 -8.25 -3.00
C GLY A 71 -5.55 -8.74 -4.17
N ASP A 72 -5.01 -9.65 -4.98
CA ASP A 72 -5.82 -10.41 -5.95
C ASP A 72 -6.63 -11.53 -5.26
N GLU A 73 -7.75 -11.94 -5.86
CA GLU A 73 -8.68 -12.97 -5.36
C GLU A 73 -8.02 -14.34 -5.16
N SER A 74 -6.92 -14.60 -5.86
CA SER A 74 -6.18 -15.85 -5.76
C SER A 74 -5.07 -15.85 -4.70
N MET A 75 -4.92 -14.79 -3.89
CA MET A 75 -3.93 -14.77 -2.82
C MET A 75 -4.29 -15.77 -1.70
N PRO A 76 -3.37 -16.65 -1.28
CA PRO A 76 -3.57 -17.51 -0.12
C PRO A 76 -3.61 -16.67 1.16
N LEU A 77 -4.60 -16.96 2.02
CA LEU A 77 -5.01 -16.10 3.14
C LEU A 77 -3.98 -15.92 4.28
N TYR A 78 -2.79 -16.55 4.26
CA TYR A 78 -1.91 -16.56 5.43
C TYR A 78 -0.40 -16.67 5.15
N GLN A 79 0.07 -16.45 3.92
CA GLN A 79 1.40 -16.96 3.59
C GLN A 79 2.57 -15.96 3.52
N TYR A 80 2.42 -14.70 3.10
CA TYR A 80 3.63 -13.86 2.87
C TYR A 80 3.38 -12.34 2.89
N GLN A 81 3.19 -11.73 4.06
CA GLN A 81 2.99 -10.27 4.14
C GLN A 81 3.76 -9.52 5.25
N GLU A 82 4.59 -10.20 6.04
CA GLU A 82 5.41 -9.54 7.08
C GLU A 82 6.43 -8.55 6.49
N SER A 83 6.92 -8.75 5.26
CA SER A 83 8.03 -7.94 4.72
C SER A 83 7.69 -6.46 4.51
N ILE A 84 6.61 -6.08 3.81
CA ILE A 84 6.41 -4.66 3.45
C ILE A 84 5.88 -3.82 4.60
N LEU A 85 4.98 -4.36 5.41
CA LEU A 85 4.41 -3.62 6.54
C LEU A 85 5.49 -3.35 7.57
N GLU A 86 6.39 -4.30 7.80
CA GLU A 86 7.57 -4.09 8.65
C GLU A 86 8.50 -3.03 8.07
N GLN A 87 8.78 -3.06 6.76
CA GLN A 87 9.63 -2.06 6.09
C GLN A 87 8.99 -0.66 6.09
N LEU A 88 7.66 -0.59 6.12
CA LEU A 88 6.91 0.66 6.24
C LEU A 88 6.71 1.11 7.69
N THR A 89 6.97 0.24 8.67
CA THR A 89 6.87 0.55 10.10
C THR A 89 8.06 1.40 10.50
N ILE A 90 7.80 2.56 11.07
CA ILE A 90 8.86 3.48 11.50
C ILE A 90 9.43 2.98 12.82
N ARG A 91 10.75 2.77 12.85
CA ARG A 91 11.50 2.31 14.04
C ARG A 91 12.69 3.23 14.30
N GLU A 92 13.08 3.34 15.56
CA GLU A 92 14.27 4.11 15.93
C GLU A 92 15.51 3.58 15.20
N GLY A 93 16.34 4.49 14.67
CA GLY A 93 17.53 4.14 13.88
C GLY A 93 17.26 3.65 12.46
N ILE A 94 16.00 3.50 12.04
CA ILE A 94 15.63 3.11 10.66
C ILE A 94 15.02 4.32 9.93
N PRO A 95 15.50 4.68 8.72
CA PRO A 95 14.93 5.76 7.93
C PRO A 95 13.46 5.51 7.58
N ASP A 96 12.65 6.57 7.61
CA ASP A 96 11.27 6.50 7.12
C ASP A 96 11.28 6.34 5.60
N LEU A 97 10.75 5.20 5.12
CA LEU A 97 10.67 4.86 3.70
C LEU A 97 9.80 5.83 2.91
N LEU A 98 8.76 6.37 3.54
CA LEU A 98 7.72 7.18 2.88
C LEU A 98 7.34 8.38 3.76
N PRO A 99 8.23 9.37 3.92
CA PRO A 99 8.01 10.51 4.81
C PRO A 99 6.86 11.42 4.36
N ALA A 100 6.53 11.43 3.06
CA ALA A 100 5.45 12.25 2.51
C ALA A 100 4.06 11.57 2.55
N LEU A 101 3.94 10.35 3.08
CA LEU A 101 2.70 9.57 2.98
C LEU A 101 1.55 10.22 3.77
N LYS A 102 0.51 10.64 3.05
CA LYS A 102 -0.71 11.27 3.59
C LYS A 102 -1.91 10.33 3.56
N ALA A 103 -2.00 9.46 2.56
CA ALA A 103 -3.10 8.53 2.40
C ALA A 103 -2.59 7.10 2.24
N PHE A 104 -3.19 6.18 2.99
CA PHE A 104 -2.90 4.76 2.89
C PHE A 104 -4.21 3.97 2.74
N SER A 105 -4.30 3.18 1.68
CA SER A 105 -5.45 2.31 1.41
C SER A 105 -4.97 0.87 1.25
N CYS A 106 -5.64 -0.07 1.91
CA CYS A 106 -5.23 -1.47 1.88
C CYS A 106 -6.42 -2.42 1.94
N ASP A 107 -6.40 -3.40 1.03
CA ASP A 107 -7.20 -4.62 1.16
C ASP A 107 -6.64 -5.50 2.27
N VAL A 108 -7.45 -5.77 3.30
CA VAL A 108 -7.00 -6.47 4.51
C VAL A 108 -6.88 -7.99 4.35
N ARG A 109 -7.29 -8.56 3.22
CA ARG A 109 -7.22 -10.01 3.00
C ARG A 109 -5.78 -10.50 2.97
N GLY A 110 -5.49 -11.51 3.78
CA GLY A 110 -4.16 -12.09 3.91
C GLY A 110 -3.14 -11.21 4.64
N VAL A 111 -3.57 -10.06 5.18
CA VAL A 111 -2.73 -9.14 5.96
C VAL A 111 -2.76 -9.55 7.42
N ASP A 112 -1.59 -9.63 8.08
CA ASP A 112 -1.54 -9.75 9.54
C ASP A 112 -2.12 -8.50 10.20
N PRO A 113 -3.24 -8.62 10.95
CA PRO A 113 -3.81 -7.51 11.69
C PRO A 113 -2.85 -6.80 12.63
N LYS A 114 -1.95 -7.53 13.29
CA LYS A 114 -1.05 -6.93 14.28
C LYS A 114 0.01 -6.07 13.60
N ALA A 115 0.67 -6.60 12.57
CA ALA A 115 1.64 -5.87 11.78
C ALA A 115 1.03 -4.61 11.14
N LEU A 116 -0.18 -4.71 10.56
CA LEU A 116 -0.83 -3.56 9.93
C LEU A 116 -1.14 -2.45 10.95
N VAL A 117 -1.70 -2.80 12.12
CA VAL A 117 -1.99 -1.80 13.16
C VAL A 117 -0.71 -1.14 13.67
N ALA A 118 0.36 -1.91 13.92
CA ALA A 118 1.64 -1.37 14.37
C ALA A 118 2.26 -0.40 13.35
N MET A 119 2.22 -0.76 12.07
CA MET A 119 2.68 0.12 10.98
C MET A 119 1.89 1.44 10.98
N LEU A 120 0.56 1.39 11.00
CA LEU A 120 -0.31 2.58 10.98
C LEU A 120 -0.10 3.49 12.19
N GLU A 121 0.01 2.93 13.40
CA GLU A 121 0.28 3.70 14.61
C GLU A 121 1.63 4.41 14.55
N SER A 122 2.69 3.70 14.15
CA SER A 122 4.04 4.27 14.02
C SER A 122 4.08 5.45 13.05
N ARG A 123 3.32 5.37 11.94
CA ARG A 123 3.21 6.45 10.94
C ARG A 123 2.36 7.61 11.42
N CYS A 124 1.28 7.32 12.14
CA CYS A 124 0.42 8.36 12.70
C CYS A 124 1.17 9.23 13.72
N GLU A 125 2.04 8.63 14.55
CA GLU A 125 2.84 9.36 15.55
C GLU A 125 3.86 10.33 14.94
N ARG A 126 4.29 10.09 13.70
CA ARG A 126 5.21 10.97 12.96
C ARG A 126 4.51 12.11 12.22
N GLY A 127 3.18 12.14 12.19
CA GLY A 127 2.41 13.36 11.92
C GLY A 127 2.06 13.69 10.46
N HIS A 128 2.20 12.75 9.51
CA HIS A 128 1.89 13.03 8.09
C HIS A 128 0.65 12.31 7.56
N LEU A 129 0.26 11.21 8.19
CA LEU A 129 -0.88 10.40 7.76
C LEU A 129 -2.21 11.13 8.06
N ARG A 130 -3.03 11.33 7.04
CA ARG A 130 -4.32 12.05 7.10
C ARG A 130 -5.52 11.15 6.80
N LYS A 131 -5.36 10.14 5.94
CA LYS A 131 -6.44 9.21 5.55
C LYS A 131 -5.95 7.77 5.62
N VAL A 132 -6.73 6.92 6.25
CA VAL A 132 -6.54 5.46 6.26
C VAL A 132 -7.83 4.81 5.80
N THR A 133 -7.74 3.98 4.77
CA THR A 133 -8.87 3.23 4.25
C THR A 133 -8.55 1.74 4.29
N LEU A 134 -9.24 1.02 5.18
CA LEU A 134 -9.15 -0.43 5.27
C LEU A 134 -10.41 -1.04 4.72
N TRP A 135 -10.25 -2.00 3.82
CA TRP A 135 -11.38 -2.62 3.16
C TRP A 135 -11.12 -4.07 2.79
N SER A 136 -12.17 -4.80 2.45
CA SER A 136 -12.04 -6.12 1.86
C SER A 136 -13.27 -6.45 1.03
N ALA A 137 -13.04 -7.14 -0.10
CA ALA A 137 -14.08 -7.49 -1.04
C ALA A 137 -14.88 -8.76 -0.66
N GLN A 138 -14.26 -9.67 0.11
CA GLN A 138 -14.79 -11.03 0.33
C GLN A 138 -14.92 -11.38 1.82
N THR A 139 -13.99 -10.89 2.64
CA THR A 139 -14.02 -11.10 4.10
C THR A 139 -14.45 -9.81 4.78
N PRO A 140 -15.56 -9.76 5.54
CA PRO A 140 -15.88 -8.56 6.30
C PRO A 140 -14.69 -8.13 7.17
N VAL A 141 -14.31 -6.86 7.14
CA VAL A 141 -13.16 -6.33 7.90
C VAL A 141 -13.32 -6.60 9.40
N LYS A 142 -14.57 -6.68 9.88
CA LYS A 142 -14.90 -7.07 11.27
C LYS A 142 -14.49 -8.50 11.63
N LYS A 143 -14.34 -9.40 10.65
CA LYS A 143 -13.90 -10.79 10.82
C LYS A 143 -12.38 -10.94 10.65
N TRP A 144 -11.73 -9.98 10.00
CA TRP A 144 -10.28 -9.99 9.77
C TRP A 144 -9.48 -9.75 11.05
N ALA A 145 -9.92 -8.83 11.91
CA ALA A 145 -9.19 -8.47 13.12
C ALA A 145 -10.07 -8.52 14.38
N SER A 146 -9.42 -8.79 15.53
CA SER A 146 -10.11 -8.70 16.82
C SER A 146 -10.69 -7.31 17.05
N ALA A 147 -11.79 -7.23 17.81
CA ALA A 147 -12.40 -5.96 18.17
C ALA A 147 -11.41 -4.99 18.84
N ARG A 148 -10.43 -5.50 19.59
CA ARG A 148 -9.36 -4.71 20.20
C ARG A 148 -8.46 -4.03 19.16
N LEU A 149 -8.06 -4.75 18.11
CA LEU A 149 -7.23 -4.19 17.05
C LEU A 149 -8.00 -3.17 16.21
N LEU A 150 -9.27 -3.45 15.89
CA LEU A 150 -10.11 -2.50 15.17
C LEU A 150 -10.36 -1.20 15.95
N ARG A 151 -10.46 -1.27 17.28
CA ARG A 151 -10.53 -0.06 18.12
C ARG A 151 -9.26 0.77 18.00
N ARG A 152 -8.07 0.15 18.04
CA ARG A 152 -6.80 0.85 17.87
C ARG A 152 -6.72 1.60 16.54
N VAL A 153 -7.14 0.96 15.45
CA VAL A 153 -7.24 1.64 14.14
C VAL A 153 -8.19 2.84 14.21
N LYS A 154 -9.36 2.68 14.82
CA LYS A 154 -10.32 3.79 14.99
C LYS A 154 -9.80 4.91 15.90
N ASP A 155 -8.98 4.58 16.89
CA ASP A 155 -8.37 5.56 17.79
C ASP A 155 -7.37 6.48 17.09
N LEU A 156 -6.85 6.08 15.92
CA LEU A 156 -6.11 7.01 15.03
C LEU A 156 -6.97 8.22 14.63
N GLY A 157 -8.29 8.07 14.56
CA GLY A 157 -9.22 9.17 14.32
C GLY A 157 -9.18 10.26 15.39
N LYS A 158 -8.88 9.90 16.63
CA LYS A 158 -8.69 10.89 17.71
C LYS A 158 -7.40 11.71 17.53
N LYS A 159 -6.46 11.21 16.72
CA LYS A 159 -5.23 11.90 16.33
C LYS A 159 -5.39 12.73 15.04
N GLY A 160 -6.62 12.94 14.56
CA GLY A 160 -6.91 13.75 13.37
C GLY A 160 -6.82 13.00 12.04
N VAL A 161 -6.69 11.67 12.06
CA VAL A 161 -6.65 10.83 10.85
C VAL A 161 -8.07 10.44 10.45
N GLN A 162 -8.48 10.69 9.21
CA GLN A 162 -9.72 10.13 8.69
C GLN A 162 -9.58 8.61 8.53
N VAL A 163 -10.35 7.85 9.31
CA VAL A 163 -10.34 6.38 9.28
C VAL A 163 -11.62 5.87 8.63
N VAL A 164 -11.48 5.18 7.51
CA VAL A 164 -12.56 4.51 6.80
C VAL A 164 -12.34 3.00 6.90
N VAL A 165 -13.33 2.29 7.42
CA VAL A 165 -13.35 0.82 7.44
C VAL A 165 -14.59 0.38 6.69
N ALA A 166 -14.42 -0.22 5.52
CA ALA A 166 -15.51 -0.56 4.62
C ALA A 166 -15.49 -2.03 4.23
N ASP A 167 -16.66 -2.66 4.25
CA ASP A 167 -16.88 -3.92 3.55
C ASP A 167 -17.33 -3.52 2.13
N ILE A 168 -16.48 -3.76 1.13
CA ILE A 168 -16.71 -3.28 -0.24
C ILE A 168 -17.29 -4.45 -1.05
N PRO A 169 -18.60 -4.50 -1.36
CA PRO A 169 -19.23 -5.61 -2.08
C PRO A 169 -18.97 -5.58 -3.60
N TRP A 170 -17.72 -5.40 -4.05
CA TRP A 170 -17.40 -5.17 -5.47
C TRP A 170 -16.46 -6.27 -5.96
N SER A 171 -16.65 -6.72 -7.20
CA SER A 171 -15.65 -7.53 -7.89
C SER A 171 -14.40 -6.68 -8.19
N TYR A 172 -13.21 -7.26 -8.14
CA TYR A 172 -11.97 -6.53 -8.44
C TYR A 172 -11.90 -5.96 -9.86
N SER A 173 -12.65 -6.54 -10.79
CA SER A 173 -12.83 -6.06 -12.17
C SER A 173 -13.57 -4.72 -12.27
N SER A 174 -14.37 -4.37 -11.25
CA SER A 174 -15.20 -3.15 -11.23
C SER A 174 -14.58 -1.96 -10.50
N LEU A 175 -13.50 -2.17 -9.73
CA LEU A 175 -12.80 -1.09 -9.04
C LEU A 175 -12.12 -0.18 -10.07
N LYS A 176 -12.63 1.03 -10.31
CA LYS A 176 -11.89 2.02 -11.10
C LYS A 176 -10.84 2.66 -10.21
N MET A 177 -9.70 3.04 -10.79
CA MET A 177 -8.64 3.73 -10.05
C MET A 177 -9.15 5.03 -9.42
N GLN A 178 -10.13 5.66 -10.07
CA GLN A 178 -10.81 6.86 -9.58
C GLN A 178 -11.56 6.60 -8.28
N ASP A 179 -12.24 5.44 -8.14
CA ASP A 179 -13.04 5.10 -6.95
C ASP A 179 -12.20 4.93 -5.67
N LEU A 180 -10.88 4.77 -5.80
CA LEU A 180 -9.94 4.62 -4.69
C LEU A 180 -9.13 5.88 -4.38
N MET A 181 -9.11 6.84 -5.32
CA MET A 181 -8.33 8.07 -5.23
C MET A 181 -9.14 9.28 -4.75
N GLU A 182 -10.45 9.11 -4.57
CA GLU A 182 -11.39 10.07 -3.95
C GLU A 182 -11.59 9.75 -2.45
#